data_AF-A0A938UXN7-F1
#
_entry.id   AF-A0A938UXN7-F1
#
_cell.length_a   1.000
_cell.length_b   1.000
_cell.length_c   1.000
_cell.angle_alpha   90.00
_cell.angle_beta   90.00
_cell.angle_gamma   90.00
#
_symmetry.space_group_name_H-M   'P 1'
#
loop_
_entity.id
_entity.type
_entity.pdbx_description
1 polymer ?
#
loop_
_entity_poly.entity_id
_entity_poly.type
_entity_poly.pdbx_seq_one_letter_code
_entity_poly.pdbx_strand_id
1 'polypeptide(L)'
;MDVSLASHSLFNISMGIYLLAFLGYLILATSQNRKIGTISTSLLIIGLIIHSVGLVLRWQETHQTGYGYVPLSNMYESLVFFSWTIVLIYLILEFKYKHKIIGAFVTPFAFLALAITSIIPGV
;
A
#
# COMPACT_ATOMS: atom_id res chain seq x y z
N MET A 1 10.41 -21.54 -6.51
CA MET A 1 10.13 -20.12 -6.87
C MET A 1 10.51 -19.33 -5.64
N ASP A 2 11.52 -18.47 -5.72
CA ASP A 2 12.04 -17.75 -4.56
C ASP A 2 10.93 -16.87 -3.97
N VAL A 3 10.45 -17.23 -2.79
CA VAL A 3 9.28 -16.59 -2.15
C VAL A 3 9.55 -15.09 -1.94
N SER A 4 10.80 -14.71 -1.68
CA SER A 4 11.29 -13.31 -1.62
C SER A 4 10.98 -12.50 -2.89
N LEU A 5 11.11 -13.09 -4.08
CA LEU A 5 10.74 -12.40 -5.33
C LEU A 5 9.23 -12.17 -5.43
N ALA A 6 8.42 -13.05 -4.83
CA ALA A 6 6.97 -12.93 -4.84
C ALA A 6 6.48 -11.78 -3.95
N SER A 7 6.94 -11.68 -2.70
CA SER A 7 6.53 -10.58 -1.80
C SER A 7 6.96 -9.21 -2.35
N HIS A 8 8.20 -9.10 -2.83
CA HIS A 8 8.70 -7.88 -3.47
C HIS A 8 7.85 -7.46 -4.68
N SER A 9 7.47 -8.42 -5.55
CA SER A 9 6.62 -8.13 -6.70
C SER A 9 5.24 -7.63 -6.30
N LEU A 10 4.63 -8.18 -5.25
CA LEU A 10 3.33 -7.74 -4.75
C LEU A 10 3.39 -6.32 -4.16
N PHE A 11 4.48 -5.96 -3.48
CA PHE A 11 4.68 -4.59 -2.99
C PHE A 11 4.81 -3.59 -4.15
N ASN A 12 5.53 -3.95 -5.22
CA ASN A 12 5.62 -3.11 -6.42
C ASN A 12 4.28 -2.95 -7.15
N ILE A 13 3.49 -4.02 -7.25
CA ILE A 13 2.12 -3.95 -7.80
C ILE A 13 1.25 -3.03 -6.94
N SER A 14 1.32 -3.18 -5.61
CA SER A 14 0.58 -2.35 -4.66
C SER A 14 0.99 -0.88 -4.78
N MET A 15 2.27 -0.59 -4.95
CA MET A 15 2.80 0.76 -5.18
C MET A 15 2.19 1.39 -6.44
N GLY A 16 2.17 0.64 -7.56
CA GLY A 16 1.55 1.11 -8.81
C GLY A 16 0.05 1.39 -8.65
N ILE A 17 -0.66 0.53 -7.92
CA ILE A 17 -2.09 0.72 -7.63
C ILE A 17 -2.31 1.95 -6.73
N TYR A 18 -1.48 2.16 -5.70
CA TYR A 18 -1.57 3.33 -4.83
C TYR A 18 -1.31 4.63 -5.60
N LEU A 19 -0.38 4.62 -6.56
CA LEU A 19 -0.16 5.74 -7.47
C LEU A 19 -1.41 6.02 -8.32
N LEU A 20 -2.00 4.99 -8.94
CA LEU A 20 -3.21 5.16 -9.74
C LEU A 20 -4.40 5.65 -8.90
N ALA A 21 -4.55 5.13 -7.68
CA ALA A 21 -5.58 5.58 -6.74
C ALA A 21 -5.37 7.06 -6.38
N PHE A 22 -4.14 7.47 -6.07
CA PHE A 22 -3.77 8.87 -5.81
C PHE A 22 -4.14 9.79 -6.97
N LEU A 23 -3.74 9.43 -8.19
CA LEU A 23 -4.08 10.21 -9.39
C LEU A 23 -5.60 10.32 -9.56
N GLY A 24 -6.34 9.23 -9.32
CA GLY A 24 -7.81 9.28 -9.35
C GLY A 24 -8.40 10.18 -8.26
N TYR A 25 -7.86 10.17 -7.03
CA TYR A 25 -8.30 11.08 -5.98
C TYR A 25 -7.95 12.55 -6.28
N LEU A 26 -6.82 12.83 -6.94
CA LEU A 26 -6.50 14.17 -7.46
C LEU A 26 -7.52 14.62 -8.50
N ILE A 27 -7.88 13.73 -9.44
CA ILE A 27 -8.90 14.03 -10.45
C ILE A 27 -10.27 14.24 -9.79
N LEU A 28 -10.62 13.47 -8.76
CA LEU A 28 -11.81 13.72 -7.94
C LEU A 28 -11.77 15.12 -7.32
N ALA A 29 -10.64 15.55 -6.78
CA ALA A 29 -10.52 16.86 -6.12
C ALA A 29 -10.74 18.04 -7.10
N THR A 30 -10.33 17.89 -8.37
CA THR A 30 -10.51 18.94 -9.39
C THR A 30 -11.86 18.85 -10.11
N SER A 31 -12.30 17.65 -10.50
CA SER A 31 -13.53 17.42 -11.27
C SER A 31 -14.79 17.29 -10.41
N GLN A 32 -14.64 17.04 -9.10
CA GLN A 32 -15.71 16.70 -8.17
C GLN A 32 -16.59 15.51 -8.60
N ASN A 33 -16.10 14.68 -9.54
CA ASN A 33 -16.84 13.55 -10.07
C ASN A 33 -16.83 12.37 -9.09
N ARG A 34 -17.98 12.13 -8.45
CA ARG A 34 -18.16 11.05 -7.47
C ARG A 34 -17.81 9.66 -8.00
N LYS A 35 -18.01 9.39 -9.30
CA LYS A 35 -17.67 8.09 -9.90
C LYS A 35 -16.17 7.82 -9.86
N ILE A 36 -15.36 8.84 -10.15
CA ILE A 36 -13.90 8.75 -10.11
C ILE A 36 -13.44 8.44 -8.69
N GLY A 37 -13.99 9.14 -7.70
CA GLY A 37 -13.71 8.85 -6.29
C GLY A 37 -14.03 7.41 -5.90
N THR A 38 -15.12 6.82 -6.38
CA THR A 38 -15.44 5.41 -6.12
C THR A 38 -14.49 4.44 -6.81
N ILE A 39 -14.07 4.72 -8.04
CA ILE A 39 -13.05 3.92 -8.74
C ILE A 39 -11.73 3.97 -7.98
N SER A 40 -11.31 5.16 -7.50
CA SER A 40 -10.12 5.33 -6.67
C SER A 40 -10.19 4.54 -5.37
N THR A 41 -11.31 4.57 -4.65
CA THR A 41 -11.51 3.75 -3.45
C THR A 41 -11.37 2.26 -3.78
N SER A 42 -12.00 1.80 -4.86
CA SER A 42 -11.94 0.40 -5.29
C SER A 42 -10.51 -0.04 -5.63
N LEU A 43 -9.76 0.79 -6.36
CA LEU A 43 -8.34 0.55 -6.63
C LEU A 43 -7.56 0.47 -5.33
N LEU A 44 -7.78 1.39 -4.39
CA LEU A 44 -7.05 1.42 -3.13
C LEU A 44 -7.33 0.18 -2.26
N ILE A 45 -8.56 -0.33 -2.24
CA ILE A 45 -8.92 -1.60 -1.59
C ILE A 45 -8.17 -2.77 -2.24
N ILE A 46 -8.16 -2.86 -3.58
CA ILE A 46 -7.45 -3.93 -4.30
C ILE A 46 -5.96 -3.88 -3.97
N GLY A 47 -5.36 -2.69 -4.00
CA GLY A 47 -3.97 -2.48 -3.62
C GLY A 47 -3.69 -2.92 -2.19
N LEU A 48 -4.57 -2.58 -1.24
CA LEU A 48 -4.42 -2.99 0.16
C LEU A 48 -4.50 -4.51 0.33
N ILE A 49 -5.37 -5.20 -0.41
CA ILE A 49 -5.48 -6.67 -0.38
C ILE A 49 -4.17 -7.29 -0.90
N ILE A 50 -3.67 -6.83 -2.05
CA ILE A 50 -2.41 -7.33 -2.63
C ILE A 50 -1.24 -7.07 -1.66
N HIS A 51 -1.19 -5.88 -1.05
CA HIS A 51 -0.18 -5.52 -0.06
C HIS A 51 -0.26 -6.42 1.17
N SER A 52 -1.47 -6.73 1.65
CA SER A 52 -1.69 -7.64 2.78
C SER A 52 -1.18 -9.05 2.48
N VAL A 53 -1.42 -9.55 1.27
CA VAL A 53 -0.86 -10.84 0.82
C VAL A 53 0.67 -10.78 0.79
N GLY A 54 1.24 -9.68 0.30
CA GLY A 54 2.69 -9.44 0.32
C GLY A 54 3.29 -9.51 1.74
N LEU A 55 2.64 -8.89 2.73
CA LEU A 55 3.06 -8.94 4.14
C LEU A 55 2.99 -10.37 4.71
N VAL A 56 1.95 -11.13 4.39
CA VAL A 56 1.83 -12.53 4.83
C VAL A 56 2.93 -13.39 4.23
N LEU A 57 3.22 -13.24 2.93
CA LEU A 57 4.33 -13.96 2.29
C LEU A 57 5.68 -13.56 2.91
N ARG A 58 5.88 -12.25 3.15
CA ARG A 58 7.11 -11.76 3.78
C ARG A 58 7.27 -12.32 5.20
N TRP A 59 6.18 -12.44 5.96
CA TRP A 59 6.21 -13.10 7.27
C TRP A 59 6.57 -14.59 7.16
N GLN A 60 6.06 -15.30 6.14
CA GLN A 60 6.45 -16.69 5.91
C GLN A 60 7.95 -16.83 5.55
N GLU A 61 8.51 -15.89 4.81
CA GLU A 61 9.96 -15.87 4.47
C GLU A 61 10.84 -15.73 5.72
N THR A 62 10.46 -14.88 6.68
CA THR A 62 11.23 -14.72 7.93
C THR A 62 11.23 -16.01 8.76
N HIS A 63 10.17 -16.83 8.64
CA HIS A 63 10.10 -18.15 9.29
C HIS A 63 10.99 -19.17 8.58
N GLN A 64 11.00 -19.16 7.24
CA GLN A 64 11.84 -20.06 6.45
C GLN A 64 13.34 -19.80 6.64
N THR A 65 13.72 -18.54 6.89
CA THR A 65 15.11 -18.13 7.17
C THR A 65 15.54 -18.34 8.63
N GLY A 66 14.64 -18.85 9.49
CA GLY A 66 14.93 -19.23 10.87
C GLY A 66 14.80 -18.11 11.90
N TYR A 67 14.44 -16.88 11.50
CA TYR A 67 14.29 -15.76 12.43
C TYR A 67 12.89 -15.68 13.07
N GLY A 68 11.83 -15.92 12.29
CA GLY A 68 10.46 -16.04 12.80
C GLY A 68 9.81 -14.75 13.34
N TYR A 69 10.06 -13.58 12.71
CA TYR A 69 9.48 -12.30 13.15
C TYR A 69 8.45 -11.72 12.17
N VAL A 70 7.60 -10.81 12.68
CA VAL A 70 6.68 -10.01 11.86
C VAL A 70 7.46 -8.97 11.05
N PRO A 71 7.15 -8.70 9.76
CA PRO A 71 7.94 -7.85 8.86
C PRO A 71 8.01 -6.38 9.32
N LEU A 72 8.89 -6.11 10.29
CA LEU A 72 9.07 -4.83 10.97
C LEU A 72 10.52 -4.63 11.44
N SER A 73 11.44 -5.50 11.02
CA SER A 73 12.77 -5.59 11.66
C SER A 73 13.82 -4.66 11.05
N ASN A 74 13.57 -4.17 9.84
CA ASN A 74 14.48 -3.27 9.13
C ASN A 74 13.72 -2.10 8.48
N MET A 75 14.46 -1.15 7.90
CA MET A 75 13.88 0.05 7.29
C MET A 75 12.96 -0.25 6.10
N TYR A 76 13.33 -1.24 5.29
CA TYR A 76 12.50 -1.70 4.17
C TYR A 76 11.14 -2.21 4.67
N GLU A 77 11.15 -3.16 5.59
CA GLU A 77 9.94 -3.79 6.14
C GLU A 77 9.08 -2.79 6.91
N SER A 78 9.71 -1.88 7.65
CA SER A 78 9.02 -0.81 8.37
C SER A 78 8.26 0.12 7.40
N LEU A 79 8.86 0.50 6.26
CA LEU A 79 8.22 1.35 5.26
C LEU A 79 7.06 0.64 4.54
N VAL A 80 7.23 -0.65 4.22
CA VAL A 80 6.16 -1.50 3.67
C VAL A 80 4.96 -1.50 4.64
N PHE A 81 5.19 -1.86 5.90
CA PHE A 81 4.14 -1.88 6.92
C PHE A 81 3.53 -0.50 7.18
N PHE A 82 4.34 0.56 7.18
CA PHE A 82 3.86 1.92 7.37
C PHE A 82 2.95 2.38 6.23
N SER A 83 3.33 2.09 4.98
CA SER A 83 2.47 2.33 3.81
C SER A 83 1.14 1.57 3.91
N TRP A 84 1.19 0.29 4.27
CA TRP A 84 -0.01 -0.52 4.49
C TRP A 84 -0.92 0.09 5.57
N THR A 85 -0.34 0.56 6.67
CA THR A 85 -1.06 1.19 7.79
C THR A 85 -1.72 2.50 7.38
N ILE A 86 -1.02 3.36 6.63
CA ILE A 86 -1.60 4.61 6.10
C ILE A 86 -2.86 4.32 5.30
N VAL A 87 -2.80 3.36 4.38
CA VAL A 87 -3.94 3.01 3.52
C VAL A 87 -5.08 2.37 4.32
N LEU A 88 -4.76 1.47 5.24
CA LEU A 88 -5.77 0.84 6.09
C LEU A 88 -6.52 1.88 6.92
N ILE A 89 -5.79 2.76 7.62
CA ILE A 89 -6.40 3.82 8.44
C ILE A 89 -7.20 4.76 7.55
N TYR A 90 -6.65 5.17 6.41
CA TYR A 90 -7.37 6.03 5.48
C TYR A 90 -8.69 5.42 5.00
N LEU A 91 -8.70 4.15 4.58
CA LEU A 91 -9.94 3.50 4.14
C LEU A 91 -10.97 3.39 5.27
N ILE A 92 -10.54 3.09 6.50
CA ILE A 92 -11.42 3.11 7.68
C ILE A 92 -12.05 4.50 7.86
N LEU A 93 -11.25 5.57 7.75
CA LEU A 93 -11.73 6.95 7.85
C LEU A 93 -12.65 7.31 6.68
N GLU A 94 -12.33 6.91 5.46
CA GLU A 94 -13.16 7.15 4.28
C GLU A 94 -14.53 6.49 4.44
N PHE A 95 -14.61 5.23 4.89
CA PHE A 95 -15.89 4.56 5.10
C PHE A 95 -16.70 5.17 6.25
N LYS A 96 -16.02 5.60 7.32
CA LYS A 96 -16.68 6.22 8.48
C LYS A 96 -17.23 7.60 8.18
N TYR A 97 -16.44 8.47 7.52
CA TYR A 97 -16.77 9.88 7.31
C TYR A 97 -17.28 10.19 5.90
N LYS A 98 -17.14 9.26 4.95
CA LYS A 98 -17.57 9.39 3.54
C LYS A 98 -16.91 10.56 2.79
N HIS A 99 -15.78 11.07 3.29
CA HIS A 99 -15.02 12.16 2.70
C HIS A 99 -13.85 11.65 1.85
N LYS A 100 -14.15 11.36 0.58
CA LYS A 100 -13.19 10.80 -0.39
C LYS A 100 -12.06 11.76 -0.77
N ILE A 101 -12.30 13.07 -0.74
CA ILE A 101 -11.31 14.09 -1.10
C ILE A 101 -10.04 14.00 -0.25
N ILE A 102 -10.13 13.52 0.99
CA ILE A 102 -8.99 13.33 1.89
C ILE A 102 -7.97 12.34 1.30
N GLY A 103 -8.41 11.42 0.43
CA GLY A 103 -7.53 10.47 -0.24
C GLY A 103 -6.45 11.15 -1.06
N ALA A 104 -6.78 12.26 -1.71
CA ALA A 104 -5.83 13.03 -2.50
C ALA A 104 -4.62 13.51 -1.67
N PHE A 105 -4.82 13.73 -0.38
CA PHE A 105 -3.76 14.13 0.54
C PHE A 105 -3.06 12.93 1.18
N VAL A 106 -3.77 11.85 1.51
CA VAL A 106 -3.22 10.73 2.30
C VAL A 106 -2.52 9.67 1.44
N THR A 107 -3.08 9.30 0.29
CA THR A 107 -2.52 8.25 -0.58
C THR A 107 -1.12 8.53 -1.15
N PRO A 108 -0.65 9.78 -1.41
CA PRO A 108 0.72 9.99 -1.86
C PRO A 108 1.75 9.57 -0.82
N PHE A 109 1.47 9.69 0.48
CA PHE A 109 2.40 9.23 1.52
C PHE A 109 2.56 7.71 1.52
N ALA A 110 1.46 6.97 1.31
CA ALA A 110 1.52 5.51 1.17
C ALA A 110 2.29 5.08 -0.08
N PHE A 111 2.06 5.76 -1.22
CA PHE A 111 2.82 5.53 -2.44
C PHE A 111 4.30 5.83 -2.25
N LEU A 112 4.65 6.99 -1.70
CA LEU A 112 6.04 7.41 -1.49
C LEU A 112 6.79 6.48 -0.53
N ALA A 113 6.12 6.02 0.53
CA ALA A 113 6.71 5.05 1.45
C ALA A 113 7.12 3.76 0.71
N LEU A 114 6.27 3.22 -0.18
CA LEU A 114 6.66 2.08 -1.02
C LEU A 114 7.70 2.45 -2.09
N ALA A 115 7.61 3.63 -2.71
CA ALA A 115 8.58 4.07 -3.69
C ALA A 115 10.00 4.13 -3.10
N ILE A 116 10.15 4.58 -1.86
CA ILE A 116 11.44 4.60 -1.15
C ILE A 116 12.00 3.19 -0.96
N THR A 117 11.15 2.17 -0.77
CA THR A 117 11.61 0.77 -0.66
C THR A 117 12.26 0.23 -1.93
N SER A 118 11.97 0.81 -3.11
CA SER A 118 12.64 0.43 -4.35
C SER A 118 14.11 0.87 -4.43
N ILE A 119 14.52 1.81 -3.56
CA ILE A 119 15.86 2.37 -3.49
C ILE A 119 16.66 1.68 -2.37
N ILE A 120 15.97 1.17 -1.35
CA ILE A 120 16.58 0.50 -0.20
C ILE A 120 16.69 -0.99 -0.51
N PRO A 121 17.87 -1.62 -0.36
CA PRO A 121 17.97 -3.07 -0.45
C PRO A 121 17.10 -3.73 0.61
N GLY A 122 16.04 -4.42 0.18
CA GLY A 122 15.32 -5.37 1.02
C GLY A 122 16.18 -6.63 1.14
N VAL A 123 16.97 -6.72 2.21
CA VAL A 123 17.77 -7.91 2.55
C VAL A 123 16.89 -9.13 2.81
#